data_AF-A0A952KIG2-F1
#
_entry.id   AF-A0A952KIG2-F1
#
_cell.length_a   1.000
_cell.length_b   1.000
_cell.length_c   1.000
_cell.angle_alpha   90.00
_cell.angle_beta   90.00
_cell.angle_gamma   90.00
#
_symmetry.space_group_name_H-M   'P 1'
#
loop_
_entity.id
_entity.type
_entity.pdbx_description
1 polymer ?
#
loop_
_entity_poly.entity_id
_entity_poly.type
_entity_poly.pdbx_seq_one_letter_code
_entity_poly.pdbx_strand_id
1 'polypeptide(L)'
;MRFRPWLILAAVPLLLAVAPQPVTAPIALGFWLKEGATPAHPGLVGVDADGPCGTVARLQVDRIPDFKPSDPFAVAEAVELDSKGATIRRWRLPADYVVGALDGDWLLTAYAGKSDPLWIDPAGRLGVASAADARIALGDDSVMVVACPAGVTVPDGAQCLSVRDRPQHARRIIAAPGVCS
;
A
#
# COMPACT_ATOMS: atom_id res chain seq x y z
N MET A 1 19.91 25.54 -56.54
CA MET A 1 20.36 25.76 -55.15
C MET A 1 19.42 25.00 -54.23
N ARG A 2 19.96 24.11 -53.38
CA ARG A 2 19.22 23.18 -52.51
C ARG A 2 19.00 23.83 -51.14
N PHE A 3 17.76 23.91 -50.66
CA PHE A 3 17.46 24.18 -49.25
C PHE A 3 16.90 22.90 -48.60
N ARG A 4 17.63 22.35 -47.64
CA ARG A 4 17.19 21.29 -46.73
C ARG A 4 16.65 21.97 -45.47
N PRO A 5 15.37 21.80 -45.09
CA PRO A 5 14.91 22.24 -43.78
C PRO A 5 15.36 21.20 -42.75
N TRP A 6 16.00 21.70 -41.70
CA TRP A 6 16.48 20.92 -40.57
C TRP A 6 15.29 20.45 -39.74
N LEU A 7 15.21 19.13 -39.51
CA LEU A 7 14.38 18.54 -38.46
C LEU A 7 14.98 18.92 -37.11
N ILE A 8 14.34 19.84 -36.40
CA ILE A 8 14.59 20.05 -34.97
C ILE A 8 13.92 18.87 -34.25
N LEU A 9 14.71 17.86 -33.92
CA LEU A 9 14.34 16.84 -32.95
C LEU A 9 14.19 17.52 -31.59
N ALA A 10 12.95 17.86 -31.23
CA ALA A 10 12.61 18.23 -29.87
C ALA A 10 12.86 17.00 -28.99
N ALA A 11 13.95 17.01 -28.22
CA ALA A 11 14.18 16.06 -27.15
C ALA A 11 13.12 16.32 -26.07
N VAL A 12 12.02 15.57 -26.11
CA VAL A 12 11.06 15.51 -25.01
C VAL A 12 11.80 14.86 -23.85
N PRO A 13 12.01 15.54 -22.71
CA PRO A 13 12.62 14.92 -21.55
C PRO A 13 11.64 13.85 -21.06
N LEU A 14 12.02 12.58 -21.21
CA LEU A 14 11.40 11.47 -20.52
C LEU A 14 11.60 11.73 -19.02
N LEU A 15 10.56 12.30 -18.38
CA LEU A 15 10.43 12.32 -16.94
C LEU A 15 10.33 10.87 -16.48
N LEU A 16 11.48 10.27 -16.17
CA LEU A 16 11.54 8.99 -15.48
C LEU A 16 10.90 9.21 -14.11
N ALA A 17 9.75 8.59 -13.86
CA ALA A 17 9.17 8.53 -12.54
C ALA A 17 10.20 7.90 -11.60
N VAL A 18 10.71 8.70 -10.66
CA VAL A 18 11.68 8.23 -9.67
C VAL A 18 10.92 7.34 -8.70
N ALA A 19 11.24 6.03 -8.69
CA ALA A 19 10.67 5.12 -7.72
C ALA A 19 10.99 5.59 -6.29
N PRO A 20 10.11 5.36 -5.30
CA PRO A 20 10.39 5.63 -3.90
C PRO A 20 11.74 5.04 -3.47
N GLN A 21 12.51 5.81 -2.70
CA GLN A 21 13.77 5.32 -2.16
C GLN A 21 13.49 4.21 -1.16
N PRO A 22 14.23 3.09 -1.18
CA PRO A 22 14.03 2.00 -0.23
C PRO A 22 14.31 2.46 1.21
N VAL A 23 13.64 1.85 2.18
CA VAL A 23 14.05 1.99 3.59
C VAL A 23 15.48 1.47 3.77
N THR A 24 16.28 2.17 4.58
CA THR A 24 17.71 1.85 4.78
C THR A 24 17.98 1.07 6.07
N ALA A 25 16.96 0.92 6.92
CA ALA A 25 17.01 0.15 8.16
C ALA A 25 15.66 -0.54 8.39
N PRO A 26 15.63 -1.67 9.13
CA PRO A 26 14.38 -2.27 9.57
C PRO A 26 13.53 -1.28 10.37
N ILE A 27 12.22 -1.33 10.15
CA ILE A 27 11.23 -0.53 10.86
C ILE A 27 10.21 -1.43 11.55
N ALA A 28 9.65 -0.95 12.65
CA ALA A 28 8.64 -1.70 13.41
C ALA A 28 7.26 -1.55 12.74
N LEU A 29 6.75 -2.65 12.19
CA LEU A 29 5.41 -2.71 11.58
C LEU A 29 4.51 -3.71 12.32
N GLY A 30 3.22 -3.42 12.36
CA GLY A 30 2.20 -4.26 12.98
C GLY A 30 1.68 -5.33 12.03
N PHE A 31 1.53 -6.56 12.52
CA PHE A 31 0.95 -7.70 11.80
C PHE A 31 -0.02 -8.45 12.71
N TRP A 32 -1.09 -9.01 12.17
CA TRP A 32 -2.06 -9.76 12.96
C TRP A 32 -1.41 -10.98 13.59
N LEU A 33 -1.56 -11.17 14.89
CA LEU A 33 -1.24 -12.44 15.55
C LEU A 33 -2.45 -13.37 15.42
N LYS A 34 -2.25 -14.55 14.83
CA LYS A 34 -3.32 -15.54 14.68
C LYS A 34 -3.79 -16.03 16.05
N GLU A 35 -5.09 -16.30 16.16
CA GLU A 35 -5.70 -16.77 17.41
C GLU A 35 -4.99 -18.04 17.92
N GLY A 36 -4.66 -18.05 19.22
CA GLY A 36 -3.95 -19.16 19.87
C GLY A 36 -2.47 -19.30 19.50
N ALA A 37 -1.93 -18.46 18.62
CA ALA A 37 -0.52 -18.51 18.25
C ALA A 37 0.37 -17.86 19.31
N THR A 38 1.54 -18.45 19.55
CA THR A 38 2.57 -17.82 20.38
C THR A 38 3.37 -16.84 19.53
N PRO A 39 3.53 -15.58 19.96
CA PRO A 39 4.33 -14.60 19.24
C PRO A 39 5.82 -14.91 19.46
N ALA A 40 6.37 -15.82 18.67
CA ALA A 40 7.79 -16.15 18.67
C ALA A 40 8.40 -15.80 17.31
N HIS A 41 9.18 -14.73 17.26
CA HIS A 41 9.88 -14.29 16.04
C HIS A 41 11.14 -13.49 16.40
N PRO A 42 12.27 -13.69 15.70
CA PRO A 42 13.51 -12.96 15.98
C PRO A 42 13.36 -11.43 15.87
N GLY A 43 12.46 -10.97 15.00
CA GLY A 43 12.15 -9.54 14.84
C GLY A 43 11.06 -9.00 15.75
N LEU A 44 10.50 -9.80 16.67
CA LEU A 44 9.41 -9.34 17.55
C LEU A 44 9.91 -8.28 18.53
N VAL A 45 9.24 -7.12 18.54
CA VAL A 45 9.55 -6.02 19.45
C VAL A 45 8.40 -5.65 20.39
N GLY A 46 7.20 -6.18 20.15
CA GLY A 46 6.05 -5.95 21.03
C GLY A 46 4.79 -6.66 20.56
N VAL A 47 3.79 -6.73 21.42
CA VAL A 47 2.45 -7.24 21.12
C VAL A 47 1.43 -6.29 21.73
N ASP A 48 0.55 -5.76 20.90
CA ASP A 48 -0.58 -4.92 21.28
C ASP A 48 -1.83 -5.83 21.37
N ALA A 49 -2.15 -6.28 22.58
CA ALA A 49 -3.18 -7.30 22.82
C ALA A 49 -4.63 -6.79 22.74
N ASP A 50 -4.85 -5.48 22.94
CA ASP A 50 -6.18 -4.89 23.13
C ASP A 50 -6.62 -4.02 21.94
N GLY A 51 -6.19 -4.37 20.73
CA GLY A 51 -6.63 -3.68 19.52
C GLY A 51 -8.12 -3.95 19.22
N PRO A 52 -8.91 -2.97 18.77
CA PRO A 52 -10.33 -3.16 18.45
C PRO A 52 -10.58 -4.18 17.33
N CYS A 53 -9.56 -4.45 16.51
CA CYS A 53 -9.58 -5.41 15.41
C CYS A 53 -8.93 -6.78 15.77
N GLY A 54 -8.36 -6.92 16.97
CA GLY A 54 -7.58 -8.09 17.38
C GLY A 54 -6.12 -7.78 17.74
N THR A 55 -5.39 -8.83 18.12
CA THR A 55 -4.00 -8.72 18.61
C THR A 55 -3.02 -8.43 17.47
N VAL A 56 -2.20 -7.39 17.64
CA VAL A 56 -1.17 -7.00 16.67
C VAL A 56 0.22 -7.26 17.24
N ALA A 57 1.03 -8.04 16.53
CA ALA A 57 2.45 -8.21 16.82
C ALA A 57 3.28 -7.17 16.05
N ARG A 58 4.19 -6.48 16.75
CA ARG A 58 5.13 -5.52 16.17
C ARG A 58 6.41 -6.23 15.80
N LEU A 59 6.75 -6.26 14.51
CA LEU A 59 7.98 -6.88 14.01
C LEU A 59 8.88 -5.84 13.35
N GLN A 60 10.18 -5.91 13.62
CA GLN A 60 11.22 -5.19 12.89
C GLN A 60 11.42 -5.85 11.52
N VAL A 61 11.12 -5.12 10.46
CA VAL A 61 11.18 -5.63 9.08
C VAL A 61 11.74 -4.58 8.12
N ASP A 62 12.47 -5.02 7.11
CA ASP A 62 12.93 -4.22 5.97
C ASP A 62 12.03 -4.39 4.72
N ARG A 63 11.14 -5.38 4.76
CA ARG A 63 10.09 -5.66 3.77
C ARG A 63 8.88 -6.30 4.44
N ILE A 64 7.70 -6.17 3.86
CA ILE A 64 6.52 -6.93 4.30
C ILE A 64 6.79 -8.44 4.09
N PRO A 65 6.77 -9.26 5.16
CA PRO A 65 7.00 -10.69 5.05
C PRO A 65 5.93 -11.37 4.20
N ASP A 66 6.31 -12.48 3.57
CA ASP A 66 5.37 -13.38 2.91
C ASP A 66 5.04 -14.52 3.87
N PHE A 67 4.14 -14.25 4.82
CA PHE A 67 3.79 -15.22 5.85
C PHE A 67 3.09 -16.42 5.24
N LYS A 68 3.60 -17.61 5.56
CA LYS A 68 2.97 -18.88 5.22
C LYS A 68 1.73 -19.08 6.08
N PRO A 69 0.78 -19.93 5.64
CA PRO A 69 -0.38 -20.30 6.46
C PRO A 69 0.00 -20.85 7.85
N SER A 70 1.15 -21.51 7.96
CA SER A 70 1.70 -22.04 9.22
C SER A 70 2.33 -21.00 10.14
N ASP A 71 2.66 -19.81 9.64
CA ASP A 71 3.31 -18.78 10.44
C ASP A 71 2.31 -18.19 11.44
N PRO A 72 2.75 -17.76 12.64
CA PRO A 72 1.84 -17.24 13.66
C PRO A 72 1.28 -15.85 13.33
N PHE A 73 1.79 -15.20 12.28
CA PHE A 73 1.39 -13.86 11.87
C PHE A 73 0.64 -13.86 10.54
N ALA A 74 -0.12 -12.80 10.30
CA ALA A 74 -0.76 -12.51 9.02
C ALA A 74 -0.66 -11.03 8.67
N VAL A 75 -0.66 -10.75 7.37
CA VAL A 75 -0.74 -9.40 6.82
C VAL A 75 -2.20 -9.00 6.59
N ALA A 76 -2.45 -7.71 6.51
CA ALA A 76 -3.65 -7.22 5.85
C ALA A 76 -3.48 -7.36 4.33
N GLU A 77 -4.57 -7.65 3.61
CA GLU A 77 -4.55 -7.75 2.15
C GLU A 77 -5.35 -6.62 1.51
N ALA A 78 -4.76 -5.97 0.50
CA ALA A 78 -5.48 -5.08 -0.41
C ALA A 78 -5.40 -5.61 -1.84
N VAL A 79 -6.45 -5.38 -2.62
CA VAL A 79 -6.61 -5.91 -3.98
C VAL A 79 -7.03 -4.79 -4.91
N GLU A 80 -6.28 -4.57 -5.99
CA GLU A 80 -6.71 -3.67 -7.06
C GLU A 80 -7.58 -4.42 -8.05
N LEU A 81 -8.66 -3.74 -8.43
CA LEU A 81 -9.72 -4.26 -9.25
C LEU A 81 -9.82 -3.44 -10.54
N ASP A 82 -10.05 -4.13 -11.65
CA ASP A 82 -10.48 -3.47 -12.88
C ASP A 82 -11.97 -3.06 -12.79
N SER A 83 -12.47 -2.42 -13.85
CA SER A 83 -13.87 -1.98 -13.93
C SER A 83 -14.90 -3.12 -13.93
N LYS A 84 -14.46 -4.37 -14.18
CA LYS A 84 -15.28 -5.58 -14.16
C LYS A 84 -15.14 -6.34 -12.84
N GLY A 85 -14.33 -5.86 -11.90
CA GLY A 85 -14.05 -6.52 -10.63
C GLY A 85 -12.99 -7.63 -10.71
N ALA A 86 -12.25 -7.75 -11.81
CA ALA A 86 -11.14 -8.70 -11.89
C ALA A 86 -9.92 -8.17 -11.11
N THR A 87 -9.25 -9.05 -10.38
CA THR A 87 -7.99 -8.69 -9.68
C THR A 87 -6.90 -8.34 -10.69
N ILE A 88 -6.42 -7.10 -10.63
CA ILE A 88 -5.21 -6.65 -11.32
C ILE A 88 -3.98 -7.01 -10.48
N ARG A 89 -4.06 -6.78 -9.17
CA ARG A 89 -2.90 -6.85 -8.26
C ARG A 89 -3.32 -7.05 -6.82
N ARG A 90 -2.40 -7.58 -6.01
CA ARG A 90 -2.52 -7.73 -4.56
C ARG A 90 -1.37 -7.01 -3.87
N TRP A 91 -1.65 -6.42 -2.71
CA TRP A 91 -0.67 -5.85 -1.80
C TRP A 91 -0.82 -6.48 -0.43
N ARG A 92 0.34 -6.66 0.22
CA ARG A 92 0.43 -7.08 1.61
C ARG A 92 0.71 -5.85 2.44
N LEU A 93 -0.15 -5.59 3.42
CA LEU A 93 -0.13 -4.39 4.23
C LEU A 93 0.15 -4.77 5.70
N PRO A 94 0.77 -3.87 6.47
CA PRO A 94 0.71 -3.94 7.93
C PRO A 94 -0.74 -3.85 8.40
N ALA A 95 -1.04 -4.48 9.54
CA ALA A 95 -2.38 -4.56 10.13
C ALA A 95 -3.03 -3.18 10.38
N ASP A 96 -2.23 -2.20 10.81
CA ASP A 96 -2.74 -0.87 11.23
C ASP A 96 -2.73 0.18 10.12
N TYR A 97 -2.43 -0.22 8.89
CA TYR A 97 -2.19 0.70 7.78
C TYR A 97 -3.40 0.79 6.86
N VAL A 98 -3.76 2.03 6.50
CA VAL A 98 -4.81 2.34 5.53
C VAL A 98 -4.21 2.81 4.21
N VAL A 99 -4.96 2.61 3.12
CA VAL A 99 -4.56 3.01 1.77
C VAL A 99 -4.75 4.52 1.58
N GLY A 100 -3.77 5.18 0.95
CA GLY A 100 -3.77 6.62 0.68
C GLY A 100 -3.69 7.02 -0.81
N ALA A 101 -2.78 6.44 -1.59
CA ALA A 101 -2.56 6.84 -2.99
C ALA A 101 -1.81 5.76 -3.77
N LEU A 102 -1.77 5.92 -5.09
CA LEU A 102 -0.90 5.13 -5.97
C LEU A 102 0.14 6.02 -6.66
N ASP A 103 1.32 5.44 -6.85
CA ASP A 103 2.36 5.96 -7.74
C ASP A 103 2.88 4.81 -8.61
N GLY A 104 2.19 4.58 -9.73
CA GLY A 104 2.48 3.48 -10.63
C GLY A 104 2.31 2.14 -9.93
N ASP A 105 3.43 1.53 -9.51
CA ASP A 105 3.42 0.24 -8.81
C ASP A 105 3.48 0.31 -7.29
N TRP A 106 3.60 1.51 -6.74
CA TRP A 106 3.71 1.72 -5.31
C TRP A 106 2.39 2.19 -4.71
N LEU A 107 2.01 1.59 -3.60
CA LEU A 107 0.84 1.94 -2.81
C LEU A 107 1.30 2.77 -1.61
N LEU A 108 0.83 4.01 -1.52
CA LEU A 108 1.01 4.83 -0.33
C LEU A 108 0.07 4.31 0.73
N THR A 109 0.63 4.02 1.89
CA THR A 109 -0.14 3.58 3.05
C THR A 109 0.28 4.37 4.26
N ALA A 110 -0.60 4.52 5.24
CA ALA A 110 -0.30 5.22 6.46
C ALA A 110 -0.92 4.52 7.65
N TYR A 111 -0.24 4.58 8.79
CA TYR A 111 -0.85 4.18 10.05
C TYR A 111 -2.08 5.05 10.29
N ALA A 112 -3.24 4.43 10.55
CA ALA A 112 -4.50 5.15 10.71
C ALA A 112 -4.37 6.29 11.75
N GLY A 113 -4.58 7.53 11.31
CA GLY A 113 -4.50 8.73 12.17
C GLY A 113 -3.09 9.23 12.50
N LYS A 114 -2.02 8.74 11.83
CA LYS A 114 -0.65 9.25 11.98
C LYS A 114 -0.06 9.76 10.67
N SER A 115 0.95 10.62 10.78
CA SER A 115 1.62 11.31 9.67
C SER A 115 2.84 10.58 9.11
N ASP A 116 2.95 9.27 9.32
CA ASP A 116 4.14 8.48 8.95
C ASP A 116 3.81 7.47 7.83
N PRO A 117 3.59 7.94 6.59
CA PRO A 117 3.28 7.03 5.50
C PRO A 117 4.51 6.26 5.01
N LEU A 118 4.22 5.18 4.30
CA LEU A 118 5.19 4.31 3.66
C LEU A 118 4.67 3.93 2.27
N TRP A 119 5.59 3.83 1.31
CA TRP A 119 5.31 3.24 0.02
C TRP A 119 5.51 1.72 0.09
N ILE A 120 4.55 0.95 -0.43
CA ILE A 120 4.62 -0.51 -0.45
C ILE A 120 4.36 -0.99 -1.88
N ASP A 121 5.27 -1.80 -2.41
CA ASP A 121 5.08 -2.44 -3.72
C ASP A 121 4.43 -3.84 -3.60
N PRO A 122 4.06 -4.49 -4.71
CA PRO A 122 3.40 -5.81 -4.67
C PRO A 122 4.29 -6.93 -4.11
N ALA A 123 5.62 -6.75 -4.22
CA ALA A 123 6.60 -7.67 -3.64
C ALA A 123 6.81 -7.44 -2.14
N GLY A 124 6.17 -6.42 -1.55
CA GLY A 124 6.28 -6.04 -0.15
C GLY A 124 7.52 -5.21 0.16
N ARG A 125 8.22 -4.67 -0.85
CA ARG A 125 9.32 -3.73 -0.61
C ARG A 125 8.78 -2.45 0.00
N LEU A 126 9.54 -1.88 0.92
CA LEU A 126 9.19 -0.66 1.63
C LEU A 126 9.99 0.52 1.06
N GLY A 127 9.27 1.59 0.74
CA GLY A 127 9.82 2.85 0.28
C GLY A 127 9.53 3.98 1.26
N VAL A 128 10.47 4.90 1.38
CA VAL A 128 10.36 6.11 2.19
C VAL A 128 9.37 7.06 1.53
N ALA A 129 8.38 7.49 2.29
CA ALA A 129 7.45 8.53 1.87
C ALA A 129 8.01 9.93 2.20
N SER A 130 7.73 10.89 1.33
CA SER A 130 8.15 12.29 1.50
C SER A 130 7.19 13.06 2.41
N ALA A 131 7.60 14.25 2.85
CA ALA A 131 6.72 15.16 3.59
C ALA A 131 5.46 15.58 2.80
N ALA A 132 5.53 15.56 1.46
CA ALA A 132 4.35 15.81 0.62
C ALA A 132 3.34 14.66 0.70
N ASP A 133 3.83 13.42 0.83
CA ASP A 133 2.99 12.22 0.94
C ASP A 133 2.27 12.15 2.31
N ALA A 134 2.88 12.69 3.37
CA ALA A 134 2.25 12.79 4.69
C ALA A 134 0.92 13.57 4.68
N ARG A 135 0.78 14.58 3.81
CA ARG A 135 -0.48 15.32 3.67
C ARG A 135 -1.59 14.47 3.06
N ILE A 136 -1.24 13.59 2.12
CA ILE A 136 -2.19 12.68 1.47
C ILE A 136 -2.71 11.66 2.50
N ALA A 137 -1.81 11.10 3.29
CA ALA A 137 -2.12 10.18 4.38
C ALA A 137 -3.08 10.75 5.44
N LEU A 138 -3.04 12.07 5.66
CA LEU A 138 -3.86 12.76 6.66
C LEU A 138 -5.25 13.20 6.15
N GLY A 139 -5.64 12.82 4.92
CA GLY A 139 -6.99 12.99 4.41
C GLY A 139 -7.15 14.14 3.42
N ASP A 140 -6.70 13.93 2.18
CA ASP A 140 -7.04 14.75 1.02
C ASP A 140 -8.12 14.08 0.13
N ASP A 141 -8.27 14.54 -1.13
CA ASP A 141 -9.21 13.97 -2.11
C ASP A 141 -8.69 12.70 -2.83
N SER A 142 -7.52 12.18 -2.42
CA SER A 142 -6.86 11.04 -3.06
C SER A 142 -7.56 9.71 -2.81
N VAL A 143 -8.37 9.59 -1.74
CA VAL A 143 -9.15 8.38 -1.42
C VAL A 143 -10.62 8.72 -1.23
N MET A 144 -11.49 7.93 -1.85
CA MET A 144 -12.93 8.01 -1.64
C MET A 144 -13.50 6.61 -1.50
N VAL A 145 -14.38 6.37 -0.53
CA VAL A 145 -15.13 5.12 -0.44
C VAL A 145 -16.13 5.05 -1.60
N VAL A 146 -16.15 3.93 -2.30
CA VAL A 146 -17.05 3.67 -3.45
C VAL A 146 -17.69 2.30 -3.33
N ALA A 147 -18.76 2.08 -4.08
CA ALA A 147 -19.33 0.75 -4.21
C ALA A 147 -18.32 -0.20 -4.89
N CYS A 148 -18.21 -1.42 -4.38
CA CYS A 148 -17.43 -2.45 -5.05
C CYS A 148 -18.08 -2.86 -6.38
N PRO A 149 -17.28 -3.18 -7.43
CA PRO A 149 -17.80 -3.76 -8.66
C PRO A 149 -18.65 -5.01 -8.37
N ALA A 150 -19.75 -5.20 -9.09
CA ALA A 150 -20.64 -6.33 -8.86
C ALA A 150 -19.95 -7.68 -9.15
N GLY A 151 -20.21 -8.69 -8.32
CA GLY A 151 -19.68 -10.04 -8.50
C GLY A 151 -18.20 -10.22 -8.15
N VAL A 152 -17.56 -9.23 -7.54
CA VAL A 152 -16.17 -9.34 -7.08
C VAL A 152 -16.05 -10.21 -5.83
N THR A 153 -14.95 -10.94 -5.71
CA THR A 153 -14.51 -11.55 -4.46
C THR A 153 -13.39 -10.70 -3.86
N VAL A 154 -13.66 -10.07 -2.73
CA VAL A 154 -12.70 -9.25 -1.97
C VAL A 154 -12.36 -9.93 -0.64
N PRO A 155 -11.25 -9.56 0.02
CA PRO A 155 -10.99 -10.00 1.39
C PRO A 155 -12.17 -9.67 2.32
N ASP A 156 -12.35 -10.48 3.36
CA ASP A 156 -13.41 -10.24 4.34
C ASP A 156 -13.22 -8.89 5.05
N GLY A 157 -14.32 -8.18 5.31
CA GLY A 157 -14.28 -6.82 5.87
C GLY A 157 -13.67 -5.74 4.95
N ALA A 158 -13.38 -6.05 3.68
CA ALA A 158 -12.83 -5.06 2.76
C ALA A 158 -13.86 -4.05 2.27
N GLN A 159 -13.46 -2.78 2.20
CA GLN A 159 -14.18 -1.71 1.53
C GLN A 159 -13.48 -1.35 0.21
N CYS A 160 -14.25 -0.97 -0.80
CA CYS A 160 -13.69 -0.49 -2.06
C CYS A 160 -13.41 1.02 -2.01
N LEU A 161 -12.21 1.36 -2.42
CA LEU A 161 -11.66 2.71 -2.42
C LEU A 161 -11.35 3.12 -3.84
N SER A 162 -11.80 4.30 -4.24
CA SER A 162 -11.32 4.98 -5.44
C SER A 162 -10.08 5.79 -5.07
N VAL A 163 -8.92 5.33 -5.52
CA VAL A 163 -7.60 5.84 -5.15
C VAL A 163 -6.97 6.55 -6.34
N ARG A 164 -6.44 7.76 -6.13
CA ARG A 164 -5.73 8.52 -7.17
C ARG A 164 -4.37 7.88 -7.46
N ASP A 165 -4.11 7.62 -8.74
CA ASP A 165 -2.81 7.23 -9.29
C ASP A 165 -2.12 8.45 -9.88
N ARG A 166 -1.08 8.95 -9.18
CA ARG A 166 -0.50 10.27 -9.45
C ARG A 166 0.13 10.37 -10.85
N PRO A 167 0.98 9.42 -11.30
CA PRO A 167 1.59 9.50 -12.63
C PRO A 167 0.58 9.46 -13.77
N GLN A 168 -0.51 8.71 -13.61
CA GLN A 168 -1.49 8.51 -14.68
C GLN A 168 -2.63 9.54 -14.63
N HIS A 169 -2.70 10.34 -13.56
CA HIS A 169 -3.85 11.21 -13.26
C HIS A 169 -5.20 10.48 -13.36
N ALA A 170 -5.18 9.18 -13.03
CA ALA A 170 -6.34 8.29 -13.09
C ALA A 170 -6.80 7.92 -11.68
N ARG A 171 -8.01 7.35 -11.57
CA ARG A 171 -8.48 6.72 -10.33
C ARG A 171 -8.55 5.21 -10.53
N ARG A 172 -8.09 4.46 -9.54
CA ARG A 172 -8.13 3.00 -9.52
C ARG A 172 -8.97 2.51 -8.35
N ILE A 173 -9.53 1.31 -8.47
CA ILE A 173 -10.33 0.73 -7.40
C ILE A 173 -9.44 -0.22 -6.60
N ILE A 174 -9.32 0.02 -5.30
CA ILE A 174 -8.62 -0.86 -4.38
C ILE A 174 -9.60 -1.33 -3.30
N ALA A 175 -9.84 -2.63 -3.21
CA ALA A 175 -10.50 -3.24 -2.07
C ALA A 175 -9.47 -3.46 -0.96
N ALA A 176 -9.65 -2.82 0.19
CA ALA A 176 -8.73 -2.90 1.31
C ALA A 176 -9.51 -2.97 2.64
N PRO A 177 -8.89 -3.47 3.73
CA PRO A 177 -9.56 -3.52 5.02
C PRO A 177 -9.95 -2.11 5.46
N GLY A 178 -11.14 -1.98 6.06
CA GLY A 178 -11.55 -0.76 6.74
C GLY A 178 -10.76 -0.53 8.03
N VAL A 179 -10.97 0.63 8.66
CA VAL A 179 -10.57 0.85 10.06
C VAL A 179 -11.56 0.05 10.91
N CYS A 180 -11.20 -1.19 11.29
CA CYS A 180 -12.01 -2.13 12.08
C CYS A 180 -13.49 -2.15 11.71
N SER A 181 -13.84 -2.94 10.69
CA SER A 181 -15.23 -3.29 10.37
C SER A 181 -15.71 -4.47 11.19
#